data_AF-A0A0D2I397-F1
#
_entry.id   AF-A0A0D2I397-F1
#
_cell.length_a   1.000
_cell.length_b   1.000
_cell.length_c   1.000
_cell.angle_alpha   90.00
_cell.angle_beta   90.00
_cell.angle_gamma   90.00
#
_symmetry.space_group_name_H-M   'P 1'
#
loop_
_entity.id
_entity.type
_entity.pdbx_description
1 polymer ?
#
loop_
_entity_poly.entity_id
_entity_poly.type
_entity_poly.pdbx_seq_one_letter_code
_entity_poly.pdbx_strand_id
1 'polypeptide(L)'
;MASFSSVALVAFSFLATVTHAAPRGTAVFFSNTTTPAVAPSTTTSSHAVTSTKAAANTTALDPNVVDCQLQIPANALTAAGLSTPWQLLAPCSQAVGAQQAFAEAAVIDPTGQLSVYHPLIIDQGKTPQVAPVVPNIAAGSQVILFFGFNGNTLTLVDANGQDSNASPVLQNLKCVNGLPGAKGDVFGQVSWCNTVAFWDAANAAVAAGKLIVPPLGTDNNGNQCLSSRSFEIIDQDQSDNLPTKYLLLADGSTVQFTAANVANFPTATEIDNASDEALIADFVDPVIGCTPFRIPSLDDPGTMVSSMASQELQALLQQQEPIALAPLNDPDCLLTSNGQMSTSKTNAYRLGVNMPPLGNGPKTDNGSPTDYCNNLVAIQPPFLAGFQTALTNAQTADPAVGTNLFTFLANRFLQSLTNLNCPNKNIPVTCTLDANGVATACSITATSSTGNGTTISKGAGNGSIGSTATDLAPTSAFTMTAVPTRHVHSHGFGGKTIPPNPHTFTGTATTATTPTTSVTASTRNGSASESQSFSGNGGKNVTTPTAPIQVGVGGDMNSSMSSAALSLGTGASAIVPPPLTQFTVVPTSAVAAAVCSSTAAASLQHCWSLAGWQLCKLA
;
A
#
# COMPACT_ATOMS: atom_id res chain seq x y z
N MET A 1 -0.22 -9.68 79.95
CA MET A 1 0.76 -10.52 79.23
C MET A 1 1.20 -9.67 78.05
N ALA A 2 2.35 -8.98 78.05
CA ALA A 2 3.73 -9.50 78.12
C ALA A 2 4.05 -10.36 76.88
N SER A 3 5.07 -10.05 76.05
CA SER A 3 6.27 -9.21 76.28
C SER A 3 6.62 -8.23 75.14
N PHE A 4 7.60 -7.34 75.39
CA PHE A 4 8.09 -6.28 74.51
C PHE A 4 9.28 -6.71 73.62
N SER A 5 9.40 -6.11 72.43
CA SER A 5 10.57 -5.34 71.89
C SER A 5 10.42 -5.20 70.37
N SER A 6 10.64 -4.09 69.64
CA SER A 6 11.22 -2.73 69.83
C SER A 6 12.51 -2.48 69.02
N VAL A 7 12.35 -1.70 67.94
CA VAL A 7 13.33 -0.77 67.32
C VAL A 7 14.56 -1.35 66.59
N ALA A 8 14.57 -1.15 65.27
CA ALA A 8 15.72 -0.60 64.52
C ALA A 8 15.19 0.13 63.26
N LEU A 9 15.88 1.19 62.81
CA LEU A 9 15.45 2.04 61.68
C LEU A 9 16.64 2.33 60.77
N VAL A 10 16.57 1.87 59.52
CA VAL A 10 17.48 2.27 58.41
C VAL A 10 16.66 2.31 57.13
N ALA A 11 16.74 3.43 56.41
CA ALA A 11 16.20 3.55 55.05
C ALA A 11 17.34 3.47 54.03
N PHE A 12 17.10 2.81 52.90
CA PHE A 12 17.96 2.92 51.72
C PHE A 12 17.12 2.95 50.45
N SER A 13 17.08 4.11 49.81
CA SER A 13 16.50 4.30 48.48
C SER A 13 17.56 4.06 47.41
N PHE A 14 17.24 3.28 46.39
CA PHE A 14 18.02 3.24 45.15
C PHE A 14 17.29 4.04 44.06
N LEU A 15 17.72 5.28 43.83
CA LEU A 15 17.45 6.00 42.59
C LEU A 15 18.67 5.85 41.68
N ALA A 16 18.46 5.32 40.48
CA ALA A 16 19.47 5.28 39.42
C ALA A 16 19.26 6.45 38.45
N THR A 17 19.79 7.63 38.79
CA THR A 17 19.78 8.81 37.90
C THR A 17 21.06 8.87 37.07
N VAL A 18 20.97 8.55 35.77
CA VAL A 18 22.12 8.66 34.85
C VAL A 18 22.19 10.09 34.29
N THR A 19 23.11 10.89 34.82
CA THR A 19 23.40 12.24 34.31
C THR A 19 24.50 12.19 33.25
N HIS A 20 24.15 12.45 31.98
CA HIS A 20 25.15 12.68 30.94
C HIS A 20 25.75 14.09 31.06
N ALA A 21 27.07 14.20 30.90
CA ALA A 21 27.81 15.43 31.14
C ALA A 21 28.08 16.21 29.84
N ALA A 22 27.90 17.54 29.87
CA ALA A 22 28.31 18.43 28.79
C ALA A 22 29.82 18.76 28.86
N PRO A 23 30.51 18.94 27.71
CA PRO A 23 31.93 19.27 27.68
C PRO A 23 32.21 20.72 28.12
N ARG A 24 33.28 20.93 28.88
CA ARG A 24 33.77 22.27 29.25
C ARG A 24 34.68 22.82 28.16
N GLY A 25 34.36 24.00 27.62
CA GLY A 25 35.29 24.78 26.80
C GLY A 25 36.37 25.45 27.65
N THR A 26 37.63 25.36 27.23
CA THR A 26 38.77 26.08 27.84
C THR A 26 39.09 27.33 27.02
N ALA A 27 38.97 28.50 27.64
CA ALA A 27 39.44 29.76 27.05
C ALA A 27 40.95 29.95 27.30
N VAL A 28 41.66 30.48 26.30
CA VAL A 28 43.05 30.98 26.45
C VAL A 28 43.09 32.40 25.92
N PHE A 29 43.45 33.35 26.78
CA PHE A 29 43.72 34.73 26.39
C PHE A 29 45.16 34.86 25.89
N PHE A 30 45.36 35.54 24.75
CA PHE A 30 46.57 36.33 24.51
C PHE A 30 46.19 37.63 23.81
N SER A 31 46.46 38.75 24.50
CA SER A 31 46.37 40.10 23.93
C SER A 31 47.68 40.46 23.23
N ASN A 32 47.62 41.20 22.13
CA ASN A 32 48.71 42.10 21.78
C ASN A 32 48.22 43.29 20.96
N THR A 33 48.76 44.48 21.26
CA THR A 33 48.33 45.76 20.68
C THR A 33 49.51 46.47 20.02
N THR A 34 49.41 46.76 18.72
CA THR A 34 50.33 47.68 18.03
C THR A 34 49.63 48.42 16.89
N THR A 35 49.86 49.74 16.83
CA THR A 35 49.53 50.69 15.76
C THR A 35 50.66 51.74 15.71
N PRO A 36 50.71 52.66 14.74
CA PRO A 36 50.16 52.66 13.38
C PRO A 36 51.26 52.83 12.30
N ALA A 37 50.89 52.85 11.02
CA ALA A 37 51.70 53.45 9.93
C ALA A 37 50.77 54.16 8.93
N VAL A 38 51.20 55.27 8.35
CA VAL A 38 50.38 56.15 7.49
C VAL A 38 51.12 56.52 6.20
N ALA A 39 50.51 56.21 5.06
CA ALA A 39 50.79 56.83 3.75
C ALA A 39 49.55 56.70 2.84
N PRO A 40 49.28 57.62 1.90
CA PRO A 40 47.98 57.71 1.24
C PRO A 40 47.93 57.15 -0.19
N SER A 41 46.73 56.86 -0.71
CA SER A 41 46.27 57.36 -2.03
C SER A 41 44.78 57.08 -2.32
N THR A 42 44.19 58.03 -3.07
CA THR A 42 43.04 57.90 -3.99
C THR A 42 41.79 57.12 -3.55
N THR A 43 40.71 57.88 -3.33
CA THR A 43 39.32 57.40 -3.24
C THR A 43 38.79 56.81 -4.56
N THR A 44 38.29 55.57 -4.52
CA THR A 44 37.25 55.09 -5.45
C THR A 44 36.18 54.36 -4.65
N SER A 45 34.92 54.83 -4.76
CA SER A 45 33.79 54.31 -3.98
C SER A 45 33.16 53.10 -4.68
N SER A 46 33.66 51.89 -4.40
CA SER A 46 32.95 50.65 -4.72
C SER A 46 31.84 50.41 -3.69
N HIS A 47 30.58 50.44 -4.12
CA HIS A 47 29.48 49.99 -3.28
C HIS A 47 29.60 48.49 -3.05
N ALA A 48 30.01 48.10 -1.85
CA ALA A 48 29.94 46.72 -1.40
C ALA A 48 28.45 46.32 -1.28
N VAL A 49 27.93 45.67 -2.32
CA VAL A 49 26.62 45.01 -2.26
C VAL A 49 26.75 43.82 -1.33
N THR A 50 26.51 44.04 -0.03
CA THR A 50 26.21 42.96 0.91
C THR A 50 24.93 42.29 0.44
N SER A 51 25.09 41.20 -0.32
CA SER A 51 24.03 40.26 -0.64
C SER A 51 23.61 39.55 0.64
N THR A 52 22.75 40.22 1.42
CA THR A 52 21.99 39.58 2.49
C THR A 52 21.16 38.48 1.85
N LYS A 53 21.68 37.24 1.86
CA LYS A 53 20.92 36.04 1.55
C LYS A 53 19.69 36.09 2.44
N ALA A 54 18.53 36.39 1.86
CA ALA A 54 17.29 36.45 2.60
C ALA A 54 17.18 35.12 3.36
N ALA A 55 16.90 35.19 4.66
CA ALA A 55 16.53 34.00 5.39
C ALA A 55 15.34 33.41 4.64
N ALA A 56 15.47 32.17 4.17
CA ALA A 56 14.32 31.47 3.63
C ALA A 56 13.29 31.44 4.76
N ASN A 57 12.08 31.95 4.51
CA ASN A 57 10.98 31.75 5.45
C ASN A 57 10.75 30.25 5.51
N THR A 58 11.31 29.61 6.54
CA THR A 58 11.00 28.25 6.92
C THR A 58 9.58 28.28 7.49
N THR A 59 8.60 28.31 6.59
CA THR A 59 7.20 27.99 6.91
C THR A 59 7.23 26.71 7.73
N ALA A 60 6.70 26.75 8.94
CA ALA A 60 6.66 25.57 9.80
C ALA A 60 5.90 24.47 9.06
N LEU A 61 6.46 23.26 9.05
CA LEU A 61 5.79 22.09 8.48
C LEU A 61 4.51 21.85 9.29
N ASP A 62 3.38 21.75 8.61
CA ASP A 62 2.10 21.49 9.25
C ASP A 62 1.83 19.98 9.22
N PRO A 63 1.92 19.26 10.35
CA PRO A 63 1.70 17.81 10.39
C PRO A 63 0.23 17.42 10.18
N ASN A 64 -0.70 18.37 10.13
CA ASN A 64 -2.11 18.12 9.85
C ASN A 64 -2.41 18.01 8.34
N VAL A 65 -1.46 18.32 7.46
CA VAL A 65 -1.57 18.00 6.03
C VAL A 65 -1.36 16.50 5.87
N VAL A 66 -2.41 15.81 5.42
CA VAL A 66 -2.43 14.36 5.18
C VAL A 66 -2.78 13.99 3.73
N ASP A 67 -3.09 14.97 2.89
CA ASP A 67 -3.33 14.80 1.45
C ASP A 67 -2.15 15.44 0.69
N CYS A 68 -1.34 14.63 0.03
CA CYS A 68 -0.05 15.03 -0.56
C CYS A 68 0.05 14.69 -2.05
N GLN A 69 1.02 15.32 -2.73
CA GLN A 69 1.30 15.07 -4.15
C GLN A 69 2.75 14.64 -4.36
N LEU A 70 2.95 13.65 -5.22
CA LEU A 70 4.28 13.15 -5.61
C LEU A 70 4.49 13.37 -7.11
N GLN A 71 5.47 14.20 -7.45
CA GLN A 71 5.81 14.52 -8.82
C GLN A 71 6.77 13.48 -9.41
N ILE A 72 6.29 12.78 -10.44
CA ILE A 72 6.99 11.68 -11.12
C ILE A 72 7.78 12.20 -12.33
N PRO A 73 9.06 11.84 -12.50
CA PRO A 73 9.84 12.26 -13.64
C PRO A 73 9.38 11.58 -14.94
N ALA A 74 9.57 12.28 -16.05
CA ALA A 74 9.38 11.67 -17.36
C ALA A 74 10.31 10.46 -17.53
N ASN A 75 9.80 9.39 -18.13
CA ASN A 75 10.51 8.12 -18.34
C ASN A 75 10.85 7.34 -17.04
N ALA A 76 10.03 7.43 -15.99
CA ALA A 76 10.22 6.70 -14.73
C ALA A 76 10.43 5.17 -14.87
N LEU A 77 9.98 4.54 -15.97
CA LEU A 77 10.23 3.12 -16.29
C LEU A 77 11.64 2.84 -16.88
N THR A 78 12.60 3.75 -16.70
CA THR A 78 13.96 3.64 -17.26
C THR A 78 15.01 3.91 -16.19
N ALA A 79 16.24 3.41 -16.38
CA ALA A 79 17.32 3.58 -15.41
C ALA A 79 17.54 5.06 -14.99
N ALA A 80 17.49 5.99 -15.96
CA ALA A 80 17.61 7.42 -15.69
C ALA A 80 16.39 8.01 -14.96
N GLY A 81 15.18 7.48 -15.18
CA GLY A 81 13.96 7.91 -14.49
C GLY A 81 13.86 7.37 -13.07
N LEU A 82 14.33 6.14 -12.82
CA LEU A 82 14.46 5.54 -11.50
C LEU A 82 15.54 6.25 -10.65
N SER A 83 16.70 6.56 -11.24
CA SER A 83 17.79 7.26 -10.55
C SER A 83 17.65 8.79 -10.52
N THR A 84 16.57 9.35 -11.07
CA THR A 84 16.20 10.75 -10.86
C THR A 84 15.42 10.84 -9.55
N PRO A 85 15.76 11.73 -8.60
CA PRO A 85 14.97 11.91 -7.39
C PRO A 85 13.54 12.37 -7.68
N TRP A 86 12.56 11.70 -7.08
CA TRP A 86 11.13 12.03 -7.21
C TRP A 86 10.76 13.07 -6.14
N GLN A 87 9.81 13.96 -6.42
CA GLN A 87 9.59 15.14 -5.58
C GLN A 87 8.24 15.11 -4.85
N LEU A 88 8.28 14.92 -3.54
CA LEU A 88 7.14 15.18 -2.66
C LEU A 88 6.89 16.69 -2.63
N LEU A 89 5.69 17.12 -3.02
CA LEU A 89 5.38 18.53 -3.22
C LEU A 89 4.97 19.24 -1.93
N ALA A 90 5.35 20.50 -1.81
CA ALA A 90 4.92 21.35 -0.70
C ALA A 90 3.39 21.50 -0.69
N PRO A 91 2.74 21.51 0.50
CA PRO A 91 3.33 21.72 1.82
C PRO A 91 3.85 20.47 2.56
N CYS A 92 3.82 19.29 1.94
CA CYS A 92 4.28 18.04 2.57
C CYS A 92 5.81 17.92 2.65
N SER A 93 6.31 17.12 3.61
CA SER A 93 7.75 16.84 3.76
C SER A 93 8.04 15.46 4.35
N GLN A 94 9.08 14.80 3.84
CA GLN A 94 9.65 13.54 4.36
C GLN A 94 10.16 13.66 5.82
N ALA A 95 10.33 14.88 6.33
CA ALA A 95 10.67 15.14 7.73
C ALA A 95 9.48 14.99 8.70
N VAL A 96 8.25 14.78 8.19
CA VAL A 96 7.03 14.55 8.98
C VAL A 96 6.53 13.13 8.72
N GLY A 97 6.46 12.29 9.76
CA GLY A 97 6.11 10.87 9.63
C GLY A 97 4.85 10.60 8.81
N ALA A 98 3.75 11.31 9.12
CA ALA A 98 2.46 11.20 8.42
C ALA A 98 2.42 11.82 7.00
N GLN A 99 3.58 12.20 6.46
CA GLN A 99 3.75 12.77 5.10
C GLN A 99 4.86 12.06 4.32
N GLN A 100 5.45 10.99 4.87
CA GLN A 100 6.48 10.22 4.18
C GLN A 100 5.84 9.39 3.07
N ALA A 101 6.32 9.58 1.85
CA ALA A 101 5.93 8.86 0.64
C ALA A 101 7.08 7.98 0.15
N PHE A 102 6.76 6.79 -0.36
CA PHE A 102 7.71 5.73 -0.68
C PHE A 102 7.48 5.17 -2.07
N ALA A 103 8.51 4.54 -2.65
CA ALA A 103 8.46 3.97 -3.99
C ALA A 103 9.27 2.67 -4.10
N GLU A 104 8.65 1.65 -4.67
CA GLU A 104 9.30 0.40 -5.10
C GLU A 104 9.22 0.30 -6.62
N ALA A 105 10.29 -0.13 -7.28
CA ALA A 105 10.31 -0.44 -8.70
C ALA A 105 10.86 -1.86 -8.91
N ALA A 106 9.99 -2.82 -9.21
CA ALA A 106 10.42 -4.17 -9.55
C ALA A 106 10.66 -4.29 -11.07
N VAL A 107 11.71 -5.04 -11.42
CA VAL A 107 12.22 -5.19 -12.78
C VAL A 107 12.33 -6.68 -13.11
N ILE A 108 11.67 -7.10 -14.19
CA ILE A 108 11.85 -8.43 -14.77
C ILE A 108 12.48 -8.34 -16.16
N ASP A 109 13.59 -9.04 -16.35
CA ASP A 109 14.35 -9.02 -17.60
C ASP A 109 13.87 -10.08 -18.63
N PRO A 110 14.33 -10.04 -19.89
CA PRO A 110 13.96 -11.03 -20.91
C PRO A 110 14.42 -12.47 -20.63
N THR A 111 15.36 -12.68 -19.69
CA THR A 111 15.78 -14.01 -19.26
C THR A 111 14.87 -14.60 -18.19
N GLY A 112 14.15 -13.75 -17.44
CA GLY A 112 13.28 -14.09 -16.32
C GLY A 112 13.85 -13.71 -14.95
N GLN A 113 14.97 -12.99 -14.90
CA GLN A 113 15.56 -12.45 -13.67
C GLN A 113 14.62 -11.37 -13.11
N LEU A 114 14.03 -11.62 -11.96
CA LEU A 114 13.31 -10.63 -11.14
C LEU A 114 14.30 -9.94 -10.18
N SER A 115 14.14 -8.63 -10.01
CA SER A 115 14.96 -7.75 -9.15
C SER A 115 14.17 -6.51 -8.72
N VAL A 116 14.66 -5.75 -7.74
CA VAL A 116 13.99 -4.55 -7.21
C VAL A 116 14.94 -3.35 -7.10
N TYR A 117 14.38 -2.15 -7.14
CA TYR A 117 15.04 -0.87 -6.94
C TYR A 117 14.12 0.07 -6.15
N HIS A 118 14.66 0.92 -5.28
CA HIS A 118 13.85 1.89 -4.51
C HIS A 118 14.15 3.34 -4.94
N PRO A 119 13.32 3.97 -5.81
CA PRO A 119 13.50 5.35 -6.22
C PRO A 119 13.51 6.31 -5.04
N LEU A 120 14.51 7.21 -5.01
CA LEU A 120 14.64 8.17 -3.90
C LEU A 120 13.60 9.28 -4.03
N ILE A 121 12.69 9.37 -3.06
CA ILE A 121 11.80 10.53 -2.91
C ILE A 121 12.46 11.57 -2.00
N ILE A 122 12.47 12.83 -2.43
CA ILE A 122 12.95 14.01 -1.68
C ILE A 122 11.86 15.09 -1.67
N ASP A 123 11.95 16.06 -0.76
CA ASP A 123 11.05 17.22 -0.81
C ASP A 123 11.36 18.12 -2.01
N GLN A 124 10.32 18.75 -2.57
CA GLN A 124 10.41 19.68 -3.69
C GLN A 124 11.47 20.77 -3.47
N GLY A 125 12.36 20.92 -4.45
CA GLY A 125 13.43 21.93 -4.42
C GLY A 125 14.67 21.58 -3.59
N LYS A 126 14.68 20.44 -2.87
CA LYS A 126 15.93 19.87 -2.33
C LYS A 126 16.79 19.28 -3.44
N THR A 127 18.08 19.11 -3.15
CA THR A 127 19.00 18.25 -3.89
C THR A 127 19.33 17.02 -3.04
N PRO A 128 19.44 15.81 -3.62
CA PRO A 128 19.76 14.61 -2.84
C PRO A 128 21.17 14.72 -2.25
N GLN A 129 21.33 14.35 -0.98
CA GLN A 129 22.64 14.42 -0.29
C GLN A 129 23.63 13.34 -0.78
N VAL A 130 23.10 12.23 -1.29
CA VAL A 130 23.83 11.22 -2.08
C VAL A 130 23.05 11.01 -3.37
N ALA A 131 23.72 11.05 -4.52
CA ALA A 131 23.08 10.78 -5.80
C ALA A 131 22.54 9.32 -5.84
N PRO A 132 21.30 9.08 -6.28
CA PRO A 132 20.77 7.72 -6.35
C PRO A 132 21.63 6.80 -7.21
N VAL A 133 21.72 5.53 -6.81
CA VAL A 133 22.41 4.50 -7.60
C VAL A 133 21.71 4.35 -8.94
N VAL A 134 22.46 4.29 -10.04
CA VAL A 134 21.89 4.12 -11.39
C VAL A 134 21.72 2.63 -11.68
N PRO A 135 20.49 2.10 -11.77
CA PRO A 135 20.28 0.67 -11.93
C PRO A 135 20.59 0.22 -13.37
N ASN A 136 21.20 -0.96 -13.50
CA ASN A 136 21.42 -1.59 -14.81
C ASN A 136 20.17 -2.34 -15.27
N ILE A 137 19.36 -1.74 -16.15
CA ILE A 137 18.15 -2.35 -16.71
C ILE A 137 18.46 -2.91 -18.10
N ALA A 138 18.26 -4.21 -18.31
CA ALA A 138 18.46 -4.84 -19.60
C ALA A 138 17.42 -4.37 -20.64
N ALA A 139 17.82 -4.28 -21.91
CA ALA A 139 16.91 -3.89 -23.00
C ALA A 139 15.76 -4.89 -23.15
N GLY A 140 14.52 -4.41 -23.10
CA GLY A 140 13.31 -5.23 -23.16
C GLY A 140 12.76 -5.70 -21.80
N SER A 141 13.44 -5.39 -20.70
CA SER A 141 12.89 -5.62 -19.34
C SER A 141 11.57 -4.88 -19.16
N GLN A 142 10.66 -5.46 -18.38
CA GLN A 142 9.48 -4.75 -17.89
C GLN A 142 9.77 -4.20 -16.49
N VAL A 143 9.28 -3.00 -16.22
CA VAL A 143 9.36 -2.32 -14.92
C VAL A 143 7.94 -2.06 -14.45
N ILE A 144 7.63 -2.40 -13.21
CA ILE A 144 6.43 -1.94 -12.48
C ILE A 144 6.88 -0.90 -11.46
N LEU A 145 6.06 0.10 -11.21
CA LEU A 145 6.26 1.05 -10.11
C LEU A 145 5.11 0.89 -9.11
N PHE A 146 5.43 0.82 -7.83
CA PHE A 146 4.48 0.90 -6.73
C PHE A 146 4.80 2.12 -5.87
N PHE A 147 3.77 2.66 -5.22
CA PHE A 147 3.85 3.84 -4.37
C PHE A 147 3.04 3.58 -3.11
N GLY A 148 3.55 4.04 -1.96
CA GLY A 148 2.88 3.96 -0.67
C GLY A 148 3.17 5.20 0.18
N PHE A 149 2.36 5.44 1.21
CA PHE A 149 2.31 6.74 1.88
C PHE A 149 1.73 6.66 3.29
N ASN A 150 2.42 7.27 4.27
CA ASN A 150 2.07 7.21 5.69
C ASN A 150 0.94 8.20 6.13
N GLY A 151 0.19 8.78 5.18
CA GLY A 151 -0.82 9.81 5.43
C GLY A 151 -2.25 9.36 5.11
N ASN A 152 -3.02 10.18 4.37
CA ASN A 152 -4.39 9.89 3.96
C ASN A 152 -4.55 9.73 2.44
N THR A 153 -3.96 10.62 1.61
CA THR A 153 -3.89 10.40 0.16
C THR A 153 -2.56 10.79 -0.46
N LEU A 154 -2.07 9.97 -1.40
CA LEU A 154 -0.96 10.32 -2.29
C LEU A 154 -1.45 10.43 -3.75
N THR A 155 -1.39 11.64 -4.31
CA THR A 155 -1.70 11.88 -5.72
C THR A 155 -0.41 11.97 -6.55
N LEU A 156 -0.22 11.04 -7.49
CA LEU A 156 0.81 11.11 -8.51
C LEU A 156 0.51 12.24 -9.49
N VAL A 157 1.49 13.11 -9.73
CA VAL A 157 1.39 14.20 -10.71
C VAL A 157 2.59 14.24 -11.65
N ASP A 158 2.39 14.79 -12.85
CA ASP A 158 3.51 15.17 -13.72
C ASP A 158 4.12 16.52 -13.31
N ALA A 159 5.20 16.93 -13.99
CA ALA A 159 5.88 18.21 -13.76
C ALA A 159 5.03 19.47 -14.09
N ASN A 160 3.78 19.32 -14.51
CA ASN A 160 2.80 20.40 -14.69
C ASN A 160 1.67 20.34 -13.64
N GLY A 161 1.73 19.41 -12.68
CA GLY A 161 0.69 19.20 -11.66
C GLY A 161 -0.54 18.43 -12.14
N GLN A 162 -0.45 17.70 -13.27
CA GLN A 162 -1.58 16.91 -13.79
C GLN A 162 -1.58 15.49 -13.24
N ASP A 163 -2.74 15.05 -12.74
CA ASP A 163 -2.97 13.70 -12.17
C ASP A 163 -2.91 12.57 -13.22
N SER A 164 -2.97 11.30 -12.78
CA SER A 164 -2.88 10.12 -13.67
C SER A 164 -4.00 10.03 -14.71
N ASN A 165 -5.16 10.68 -14.47
CA ASN A 165 -6.27 10.72 -15.41
C ASN A 165 -6.13 11.86 -16.43
N ALA A 166 -5.44 12.95 -16.08
CA ALA A 166 -5.24 14.11 -16.94
C ALA A 166 -3.90 14.10 -17.72
N SER A 167 -2.80 13.62 -17.12
CA SER A 167 -1.45 13.74 -17.69
C SER A 167 -1.17 12.72 -18.80
N PRO A 168 -0.78 13.16 -20.01
CA PRO A 168 -0.25 12.26 -21.04
C PRO A 168 1.05 11.57 -20.63
N VAL A 169 1.82 12.12 -19.68
CA VAL A 169 3.06 11.52 -19.18
C VAL A 169 2.72 10.31 -18.31
N LEU A 170 1.84 10.49 -17.32
CA LEU A 170 1.41 9.40 -16.43
C LEU A 170 0.59 8.34 -17.19
N GLN A 171 -0.25 8.74 -18.15
CA GLN A 171 -0.95 7.83 -19.06
C GLN A 171 0.01 7.02 -19.95
N ASN A 172 1.16 7.57 -20.34
CA ASN A 172 2.20 6.84 -21.08
C ASN A 172 2.95 5.85 -20.18
N LEU A 173 3.23 6.23 -18.92
CA LEU A 173 3.77 5.35 -17.87
C LEU A 173 2.74 4.30 -17.38
N LYS A 174 1.48 4.38 -17.83
CA LYS A 174 0.36 3.51 -17.40
C LYS A 174 0.12 3.56 -15.89
N CYS A 175 0.18 4.76 -15.32
CA CYS A 175 -0.11 4.99 -13.91
C CYS A 175 -1.60 4.95 -13.61
N VAL A 176 -1.97 4.33 -12.49
CA VAL A 176 -3.32 4.21 -11.95
C VAL A 176 -3.26 4.60 -10.49
N ASN A 177 -3.90 5.72 -10.14
CA ASN A 177 -3.95 6.24 -8.77
C ASN A 177 -5.24 5.85 -8.02
N GLY A 178 -6.26 5.39 -8.74
CA GLY A 178 -7.63 5.15 -8.27
C GLY A 178 -8.49 4.65 -9.43
N LEU A 179 -9.80 4.91 -9.42
CA LEU A 179 -10.70 4.51 -10.51
C LEU A 179 -10.31 5.19 -11.85
N PRO A 180 -9.94 4.43 -12.91
CA PRO A 180 -9.52 5.01 -14.18
C PRO A 180 -10.60 5.86 -14.84
N GLY A 181 -10.23 7.07 -15.26
CA GLY A 181 -11.12 8.07 -15.86
C GLY A 181 -11.91 8.92 -14.86
N ALA A 182 -11.88 8.61 -13.56
CA ALA A 182 -12.57 9.39 -12.53
C ALA A 182 -11.62 10.44 -11.92
N LYS A 183 -11.78 11.70 -12.34
CA LYS A 183 -10.96 12.80 -11.84
C LYS A 183 -11.11 12.95 -10.32
N GLY A 184 -9.98 12.93 -9.60
CA GLY A 184 -9.93 13.10 -8.15
C GLY A 184 -10.38 11.87 -7.35
N ASP A 185 -10.57 10.72 -8.00
CA ASP A 185 -10.62 9.43 -7.31
C ASP A 185 -9.21 8.85 -7.23
N VAL A 186 -8.79 8.55 -6.01
CA VAL A 186 -7.51 7.91 -5.65
C VAL A 186 -7.81 6.75 -4.71
N PHE A 187 -7.01 5.68 -4.73
CA PHE A 187 -7.11 4.57 -3.78
C PHE A 187 -7.06 5.14 -2.35
N GLY A 188 -5.90 5.67 -1.99
CA GLY A 188 -5.66 6.37 -0.73
C GLY A 188 -4.16 6.48 -0.53
N GLN A 189 -3.60 5.53 0.20
CA GLN A 189 -2.16 5.45 0.47
C GLN A 189 -1.38 4.95 -0.77
N VAL A 190 -2.00 4.11 -1.62
CA VAL A 190 -1.32 3.50 -2.79
C VAL A 190 -1.55 4.16 -4.15
N SER A 191 -0.60 3.87 -5.04
CA SER A 191 -0.80 3.89 -6.49
C SER A 191 0.27 3.04 -7.20
N TRP A 192 0.15 2.84 -8.51
CA TRP A 192 1.09 2.03 -9.29
C TRP A 192 1.13 2.40 -10.77
N CYS A 193 2.21 2.05 -11.46
CA CYS A 193 2.40 2.27 -12.90
C CYS A 193 2.89 1.01 -13.62
N ASN A 194 2.41 0.82 -14.86
CA ASN A 194 2.80 -0.26 -15.78
C ASN A 194 2.54 -1.70 -15.29
N THR A 195 1.52 -1.88 -14.46
CA THR A 195 1.25 -3.15 -13.78
C THR A 195 1.00 -4.31 -14.73
N VAL A 196 0.05 -4.16 -15.66
CA VAL A 196 -0.39 -5.24 -16.57
C VAL A 196 0.77 -5.80 -17.40
N ALA A 197 1.59 -4.94 -18.02
CA ALA A 197 2.69 -5.39 -18.87
C ALA A 197 3.81 -6.09 -18.08
N PHE A 198 4.06 -5.67 -16.83
CA PHE A 198 4.98 -6.36 -15.93
C PHE A 198 4.43 -7.70 -15.45
N TRP A 199 3.16 -7.74 -15.02
CA TRP A 199 2.53 -8.97 -14.53
C TRP A 199 2.35 -10.02 -15.63
N ASP A 200 1.99 -9.62 -16.85
CA ASP A 200 1.98 -10.51 -18.02
C ASP A 200 3.37 -11.11 -18.27
N ALA A 201 4.44 -10.30 -18.19
CA ALA A 201 5.81 -10.78 -18.36
C ALA A 201 6.27 -11.70 -17.22
N ALA A 202 5.94 -11.39 -15.96
CA ALA A 202 6.27 -12.20 -14.79
C ALA A 202 5.53 -13.53 -14.79
N ASN A 203 4.21 -13.51 -15.01
CA ASN A 203 3.37 -14.70 -15.08
C ASN A 203 3.79 -15.59 -16.28
N ALA A 204 4.15 -15.00 -17.43
CA ALA A 204 4.71 -15.73 -18.58
C ALA A 204 6.11 -16.30 -18.30
N ALA A 205 6.98 -15.60 -17.56
CA ALA A 205 8.28 -16.10 -17.17
C ALA A 205 8.17 -17.30 -16.20
N VAL A 206 7.22 -17.27 -15.26
CA VAL A 206 6.90 -18.42 -14.40
C VAL A 206 6.37 -19.59 -15.23
N ALA A 207 5.39 -19.35 -16.12
CA ALA A 207 4.82 -20.39 -16.98
C ALA A 207 5.85 -21.02 -17.95
N ALA A 208 6.87 -20.26 -18.36
CA ALA A 208 7.98 -20.73 -19.17
C ALA A 208 9.13 -21.39 -18.37
N GLY A 209 9.03 -21.47 -17.04
CA GLY A 209 10.09 -22.01 -16.18
C GLY A 209 11.36 -21.14 -16.11
N LYS A 210 11.26 -19.86 -16.52
CA LYS A 210 12.34 -18.88 -16.49
C LYS A 210 12.48 -18.22 -15.12
N LEU A 211 11.36 -17.79 -14.54
CA LEU A 211 11.28 -17.24 -13.19
C LEU A 211 10.85 -18.35 -12.22
N ILE A 212 11.75 -18.75 -11.33
CA ILE A 212 11.46 -19.75 -10.29
C ILE A 212 11.08 -19.01 -9.00
N VAL A 213 9.79 -18.98 -8.69
CA VAL A 213 9.27 -18.50 -7.41
C VAL A 213 9.38 -19.63 -6.38
N PRO A 214 10.03 -19.44 -5.22
CA PRO A 214 10.17 -20.49 -4.22
C PRO A 214 8.81 -20.89 -3.61
N PRO A 215 8.63 -22.16 -3.23
CA PRO A 215 7.46 -22.58 -2.46
C PRO A 215 7.43 -21.86 -1.11
N LEU A 216 6.23 -21.71 -0.56
CA LEU A 216 6.09 -21.37 0.86
C LEU A 216 6.63 -22.52 1.71
N GLY A 217 7.38 -22.18 2.76
CA GLY A 217 8.02 -23.14 3.66
C GLY A 217 7.04 -23.83 4.62
N THR A 218 7.59 -24.31 5.74
CA THR A 218 6.82 -24.88 6.85
C THR A 218 7.19 -24.16 8.13
N ASP A 219 6.20 -23.76 8.92
CA ASP A 219 6.39 -23.06 10.19
C ASP A 219 6.82 -24.01 11.33
N ASN A 220 7.20 -23.45 12.49
CA ASN A 220 7.58 -24.20 13.69
C ASN A 220 6.46 -25.08 14.29
N ASN A 221 5.20 -24.91 13.85
CA ASN A 221 4.03 -25.70 14.26
C ASN A 221 3.65 -26.79 13.24
N GLY A 222 4.27 -26.81 12.05
CA GLY A 222 4.02 -27.77 10.97
C GLY A 222 3.04 -27.30 9.89
N ASN A 223 2.58 -26.04 9.91
CA ASN A 223 1.71 -25.47 8.89
C ASN A 223 2.51 -24.91 7.70
N GLN A 224 1.84 -24.47 6.65
CA GLN A 224 2.48 -23.77 5.53
C GLN A 224 2.84 -22.33 5.94
N CYS A 225 4.01 -21.84 5.54
CA CYS A 225 4.41 -20.46 5.80
C CYS A 225 3.46 -19.42 5.17
N LEU A 226 3.45 -18.23 5.76
CA LEU A 226 2.59 -17.10 5.41
C LEU A 226 2.85 -16.54 4.02
N SER A 227 1.85 -15.85 3.47
CA SER A 227 2.02 -14.91 2.36
C SER A 227 1.15 -13.68 2.57
N SER A 228 1.37 -12.63 1.78
CA SER A 228 0.56 -11.39 1.72
C SER A 228 -0.94 -11.64 1.49
N ARG A 229 -1.34 -12.86 1.11
CA ARG A 229 -2.74 -13.27 0.93
C ARG A 229 -3.23 -14.31 1.95
N SER A 230 -2.56 -14.46 3.11
CA SER A 230 -3.05 -15.30 4.20
C SER A 230 -3.83 -14.51 5.26
N PHE A 231 -5.06 -14.95 5.54
CA PHE A 231 -5.91 -14.45 6.64
C PHE A 231 -5.33 -14.67 8.05
N GLU A 232 -4.12 -15.19 8.18
CA GLU A 232 -3.40 -15.38 9.44
C GLU A 232 -2.67 -14.12 9.92
N ILE A 233 -2.21 -13.25 9.01
CA ILE A 233 -1.60 -11.94 9.37
C ILE A 233 -2.33 -10.73 8.78
N ILE A 234 -3.15 -10.95 7.75
CA ILE A 234 -3.68 -9.84 6.95
C ILE A 234 -4.63 -8.94 7.75
N ASP A 235 -4.66 -7.68 7.36
CA ASP A 235 -5.37 -6.60 8.05
C ASP A 235 -6.64 -6.22 7.23
N GLN A 236 -6.83 -4.95 6.90
CA GLN A 236 -8.07 -4.41 6.33
C GLN A 236 -7.96 -4.13 4.82
N ASP A 237 -6.76 -3.83 4.32
CA ASP A 237 -6.44 -3.48 2.94
C ASP A 237 -5.12 -4.19 2.54
N GLN A 238 -5.21 -5.26 1.72
CA GLN A 238 -4.00 -6.03 1.31
C GLN A 238 -3.00 -5.15 0.55
N SER A 239 -1.71 -5.22 0.90
CA SER A 239 -0.64 -4.63 0.07
C SER A 239 -0.86 -3.14 -0.20
N ASP A 240 -1.36 -2.41 0.81
CA ASP A 240 -1.68 -0.96 0.79
C ASP A 240 -0.44 -0.06 1.01
N ASN A 241 0.72 -0.67 1.20
CA ASN A 241 1.93 -0.06 1.77
C ASN A 241 3.15 -0.78 1.18
N LEU A 242 4.36 -0.25 1.33
CA LEU A 242 5.59 -0.80 0.74
C LEU A 242 6.63 -1.25 1.78
N PRO A 243 7.38 -2.34 1.52
CA PRO A 243 8.57 -2.70 2.32
C PRO A 243 9.78 -1.79 2.05
N THR A 244 9.58 -0.67 1.35
CA THR A 244 10.61 0.32 1.01
C THR A 244 11.06 1.09 2.23
N LYS A 245 12.37 1.31 2.35
CA LYS A 245 12.99 2.08 3.44
C LYS A 245 13.86 3.21 2.90
N TYR A 246 13.94 4.31 3.64
CA TYR A 246 14.92 5.38 3.43
C TYR A 246 15.63 5.72 4.74
N LEU A 247 16.74 6.47 4.63
CA LEU A 247 17.39 7.10 5.77
C LEU A 247 17.06 8.59 5.79
N LEU A 248 16.40 9.04 6.87
CA LEU A 248 16.10 10.44 7.14
C LEU A 248 17.25 11.08 7.93
N LEU A 249 17.83 12.14 7.38
CA LEU A 249 18.94 12.89 7.96
C LEU A 249 18.43 14.06 8.84
N ALA A 250 19.31 14.56 9.71
CA ALA A 250 18.96 15.62 10.68
C ALA A 250 18.63 17.00 10.07
N ASP A 251 18.86 17.21 8.77
CA ASP A 251 18.41 18.37 7.99
C ASP A 251 17.03 18.15 7.33
N GLY A 252 16.42 16.99 7.55
CA GLY A 252 15.20 16.53 6.90
C GLY A 252 15.41 16.08 5.46
N SER A 253 16.64 15.84 5.00
CA SER A 253 16.90 15.22 3.69
C SER A 253 16.82 13.69 3.79
N THR A 254 16.39 13.05 2.72
CA THR A 254 16.34 11.58 2.58
C THR A 254 17.48 11.07 1.70
N VAL A 255 17.94 9.84 1.97
CA VAL A 255 18.82 9.06 1.06
C VAL A 255 18.37 7.60 1.00
N GLN A 256 18.72 6.88 -0.08
CA GLN A 256 18.35 5.47 -0.26
C GLN A 256 18.90 4.59 0.88
N PHE A 257 18.11 3.62 1.34
CA PHE A 257 18.54 2.66 2.36
C PHE A 257 19.42 1.58 1.74
N THR A 258 20.73 1.83 1.72
CA THR A 258 21.76 0.92 1.17
C THR A 258 22.84 0.69 2.23
N ALA A 259 23.55 -0.44 2.18
CA ALA A 259 24.60 -0.75 3.16
C ALA A 259 25.69 0.35 3.20
N ALA A 260 26.00 0.93 2.04
CA ALA A 260 26.90 2.08 1.92
C ALA A 260 26.36 3.35 2.60
N ASN A 261 25.07 3.67 2.43
CA ASN A 261 24.47 4.86 3.03
C ASN A 261 24.27 4.71 4.54
N VAL A 262 23.91 3.52 5.05
CA VAL A 262 23.87 3.23 6.49
C VAL A 262 25.24 3.45 7.13
N ALA A 263 26.32 3.01 6.48
CA ALA A 263 27.69 3.24 6.95
C ALA A 263 28.13 4.72 6.89
N ASN A 264 27.65 5.49 5.90
CA ASN A 264 27.94 6.91 5.76
C ASN A 264 27.14 7.81 6.73
N PHE A 265 25.93 7.38 7.11
CA PHE A 265 25.02 8.15 7.98
C PHE A 265 24.56 7.34 9.22
N PRO A 266 25.49 6.94 10.11
CA PRO A 266 25.20 6.08 11.27
C PRO A 266 24.36 6.75 12.38
N THR A 267 23.87 7.97 12.15
CA THR A 267 22.94 8.70 13.03
C THR A 267 21.68 9.15 12.29
N ALA A 268 21.39 8.59 11.11
CA ALA A 268 20.13 8.78 10.42
C ALA A 268 19.02 7.96 11.08
N THR A 269 17.78 8.40 10.91
CA THR A 269 16.60 7.63 11.29
C THR A 269 16.19 6.76 10.12
N GLU A 270 16.06 5.45 10.33
CA GLU A 270 15.37 4.56 9.38
C GLU A 270 13.89 4.95 9.32
N ILE A 271 13.36 5.19 8.12
CA ILE A 271 11.95 5.48 7.88
C ILE A 271 11.39 4.49 6.87
N ASP A 272 10.17 4.03 7.10
CA ASP A 272 9.51 2.97 6.34
C ASP A 272 8.01 3.27 6.14
N ASN A 273 7.36 2.40 5.38
CA ASN A 273 5.94 2.40 5.09
C ASN A 273 5.29 1.08 5.51
N ALA A 274 5.56 0.62 6.75
CA ALA A 274 4.72 -0.25 7.59
C ALA A 274 4.02 -1.50 7.01
N SER A 275 4.38 -1.98 5.81
CA SER A 275 3.53 -2.88 5.02
C SER A 275 3.39 -4.32 5.50
N ASP A 276 2.35 -5.01 5.01
CA ASP A 276 2.18 -6.47 5.12
C ASP A 276 3.45 -7.24 4.73
N GLU A 277 4.11 -6.83 3.64
CA GLU A 277 5.32 -7.47 3.14
C GLU A 277 6.51 -7.29 4.09
N ALA A 278 6.65 -6.12 4.72
CA ALA A 278 7.64 -5.89 5.77
C ALA A 278 7.28 -6.66 7.06
N LEU A 279 6.00 -6.65 7.44
CA LEU A 279 5.46 -7.35 8.61
C LEU A 279 5.72 -8.86 8.52
N ILE A 280 5.45 -9.48 7.36
CA ILE A 280 5.83 -10.87 7.09
C ILE A 280 7.35 -11.00 7.17
N ALA A 281 8.09 -10.30 6.30
CA ALA A 281 9.49 -10.63 5.99
C ALA A 281 10.52 -10.30 7.06
N ASP A 282 10.28 -9.24 7.85
CA ASP A 282 11.22 -8.77 8.88
C ASP A 282 10.73 -9.06 10.32
N PHE A 283 9.43 -9.26 10.56
CA PHE A 283 8.87 -9.47 11.90
C PHE A 283 8.27 -10.87 12.14
N VAL A 284 7.35 -11.35 11.30
CA VAL A 284 6.59 -12.58 11.58
C VAL A 284 7.34 -13.85 11.14
N ASP A 285 7.82 -13.93 9.90
CA ASP A 285 8.53 -15.10 9.37
C ASP A 285 9.72 -15.52 10.25
N PRO A 286 10.61 -14.60 10.68
CA PRO A 286 11.74 -14.93 11.57
C PRO A 286 11.32 -15.51 12.93
N VAL A 287 10.11 -15.20 13.41
CA VAL A 287 9.58 -15.65 14.70
C VAL A 287 8.87 -17.00 14.59
N ILE A 288 8.16 -17.24 13.48
CA ILE A 288 7.46 -18.52 13.24
C ILE A 288 8.35 -19.59 12.59
N GLY A 289 9.60 -19.28 12.23
CA GLY A 289 10.56 -20.23 11.64
C GLY A 289 10.53 -20.30 10.11
N CYS A 290 9.86 -19.35 9.47
CA CYS A 290 9.71 -19.25 8.03
C CYS A 290 10.85 -18.43 7.39
N THR A 291 10.81 -18.23 6.08
CA THR A 291 11.80 -17.45 5.34
C THR A 291 11.14 -16.83 4.11
N PRO A 292 11.11 -15.50 3.98
CA PRO A 292 10.38 -14.83 2.92
C PRO A 292 11.12 -14.97 1.58
N PHE A 293 10.38 -14.89 0.47
CA PHE A 293 11.02 -14.73 -0.84
C PHE A 293 11.79 -13.40 -0.89
N ARG A 294 13.07 -13.48 -1.27
CA ARG A 294 13.97 -12.33 -1.46
C ARG A 294 14.55 -12.34 -2.87
N ILE A 295 14.72 -11.16 -3.46
CA ILE A 295 15.23 -10.90 -4.81
C ILE A 295 16.39 -9.89 -4.76
N PRO A 296 17.25 -9.81 -5.80
CA PRO A 296 18.38 -8.88 -5.81
C PRO A 296 17.92 -7.42 -5.82
N SER A 297 18.54 -6.58 -4.98
CA SER A 297 18.45 -5.13 -5.08
C SER A 297 19.40 -4.60 -6.16
N LEU A 298 18.93 -3.61 -6.93
CA LEU A 298 19.68 -2.87 -7.95
C LEU A 298 20.25 -1.55 -7.39
N ASP A 299 19.74 -1.07 -6.26
CA ASP A 299 20.22 0.10 -5.51
C ASP A 299 21.28 -0.24 -4.44
N ASP A 300 21.30 -1.47 -3.92
CA ASP A 300 22.36 -2.01 -3.05
C ASP A 300 22.92 -3.33 -3.65
N PRO A 301 23.74 -3.26 -4.73
CA PRO A 301 24.10 -4.42 -5.54
C PRO A 301 24.86 -5.52 -4.76
N GLY A 302 24.23 -6.69 -4.67
CA GLY A 302 24.72 -7.84 -3.89
C GLY A 302 23.85 -8.17 -2.68
N THR A 303 22.99 -7.24 -2.26
CA THR A 303 21.99 -7.45 -1.21
C THR A 303 20.73 -8.11 -1.79
N MET A 304 20.12 -9.00 -1.00
CA MET A 304 18.87 -9.70 -1.30
C MET A 304 17.78 -9.23 -0.33
N VAL A 305 16.71 -8.65 -0.85
CA VAL A 305 15.61 -8.05 -0.06
C VAL A 305 14.26 -8.63 -0.47
N SER A 306 13.27 -8.56 0.42
CA SER A 306 11.87 -8.81 0.05
C SER A 306 11.26 -7.55 -0.57
N SER A 307 10.21 -7.73 -1.37
CA SER A 307 9.59 -6.69 -2.19
C SER A 307 8.12 -7.03 -2.43
N MET A 308 7.28 -6.03 -2.69
CA MET A 308 5.86 -6.23 -3.05
C MET A 308 5.73 -7.18 -4.24
N ALA A 309 6.51 -6.96 -5.31
CA ALA A 309 6.48 -7.86 -6.46
C ALA A 309 6.86 -9.30 -6.14
N SER A 310 7.81 -9.52 -5.22
CA SER A 310 8.22 -10.87 -4.83
C SER A 310 7.13 -11.60 -4.04
N GLN A 311 6.51 -10.94 -3.05
CA GLN A 311 5.56 -11.60 -2.16
C GLN A 311 4.22 -11.86 -2.86
N GLU A 312 3.72 -10.94 -3.69
CA GLU A 312 2.47 -11.17 -4.43
C GLU A 312 2.59 -12.26 -5.51
N LEU A 313 3.77 -12.47 -6.10
CA LEU A 313 4.04 -13.63 -6.95
C LEU A 313 4.06 -14.94 -6.15
N GLN A 314 4.63 -14.93 -4.94
CA GLN A 314 4.61 -16.11 -4.07
C GLN A 314 3.18 -16.43 -3.59
N ALA A 315 2.41 -15.41 -3.20
CA ALA A 315 1.03 -15.55 -2.77
C ALA A 315 0.12 -16.08 -3.87
N LEU A 316 0.13 -15.46 -5.07
CA LEU A 316 -0.67 -15.90 -6.23
C LEU A 316 -0.50 -17.40 -6.53
N LEU A 317 0.75 -17.87 -6.54
CA LEU A 317 1.09 -19.26 -6.86
C LEU A 317 0.80 -20.19 -5.66
N GLN A 318 1.32 -19.88 -4.48
CA GLN A 318 1.47 -20.81 -3.37
C GLN A 318 0.35 -20.73 -2.31
N GLN A 319 -0.32 -19.58 -2.15
CA GLN A 319 -1.45 -19.46 -1.21
C GLN A 319 -2.59 -20.41 -1.62
N GLN A 320 -3.18 -21.07 -0.63
CA GLN A 320 -4.31 -21.97 -0.79
C GLN A 320 -5.59 -21.31 -0.27
N GLU A 321 -6.75 -21.85 -0.61
CA GLU A 321 -8.03 -21.32 -0.12
C GLU A 321 -8.18 -21.52 1.40
N PRO A 322 -8.75 -20.54 2.13
CA PRO A 322 -9.25 -19.25 1.63
C PRO A 322 -8.12 -18.23 1.37
N ILE A 323 -8.12 -17.65 0.18
CA ILE A 323 -7.16 -16.61 -0.24
C ILE A 323 -7.71 -15.23 0.14
N ALA A 324 -6.91 -14.42 0.82
CA ALA A 324 -7.25 -13.03 1.12
C ALA A 324 -7.02 -12.15 -0.13
N LEU A 325 -8.07 -11.50 -0.62
CA LEU A 325 -8.08 -10.62 -1.79
C LEU A 325 -8.86 -9.35 -1.46
N ALA A 326 -8.34 -8.18 -1.84
CA ALA A 326 -8.92 -6.85 -1.54
C ALA A 326 -10.45 -6.83 -1.74
N PRO A 327 -11.27 -6.74 -0.68
CA PRO A 327 -12.72 -6.87 -0.78
C PRO A 327 -13.41 -5.59 -1.30
N LEU A 328 -14.73 -5.60 -1.48
CA LEU A 328 -15.48 -4.42 -1.96
C LEU A 328 -15.53 -3.26 -0.96
N ASN A 329 -15.37 -3.56 0.33
CA ASN A 329 -15.38 -2.62 1.47
C ASN A 329 -13.99 -2.27 2.01
N ASP A 330 -12.94 -2.75 1.35
CA ASP A 330 -11.56 -2.29 1.53
C ASP A 330 -11.51 -0.75 1.44
N PRO A 331 -10.90 -0.05 2.42
CA PRO A 331 -10.91 1.41 2.48
C PRO A 331 -10.41 2.11 1.22
N ASP A 332 -9.30 1.63 0.66
CA ASP A 332 -8.69 2.18 -0.55
C ASP A 332 -9.49 1.81 -1.82
N CYS A 333 -10.33 0.76 -1.78
CA CYS A 333 -11.27 0.42 -2.84
C CYS A 333 -12.60 1.23 -2.84
N LEU A 334 -12.87 2.05 -1.82
CA LEU A 334 -14.07 2.91 -1.77
C LEU A 334 -13.92 4.16 -2.66
N LEU A 335 -15.00 4.61 -3.30
CA LEU A 335 -14.97 5.84 -4.13
C LEU A 335 -14.68 7.09 -3.28
N THR A 336 -13.62 7.83 -3.62
CA THR A 336 -13.14 9.00 -2.84
C THR A 336 -14.21 10.09 -2.68
N SER A 337 -15.15 10.15 -3.61
CA SER A 337 -16.24 11.14 -3.65
C SER A 337 -17.36 10.92 -2.62
N ASN A 338 -17.60 9.68 -2.16
CA ASN A 338 -18.80 9.34 -1.38
C ASN A 338 -18.68 8.07 -0.50
N GLY A 339 -17.53 7.41 -0.45
CA GLY A 339 -17.31 6.19 0.35
C GLY A 339 -18.12 4.98 -0.11
N GLN A 340 -18.60 4.95 -1.36
CA GLN A 340 -19.34 3.80 -1.90
C GLN A 340 -18.39 2.74 -2.47
N MET A 341 -18.71 1.48 -2.22
CA MET A 341 -18.00 0.32 -2.79
C MET A 341 -18.06 0.34 -4.32
N SER A 342 -16.97 -0.01 -5.01
CA SER A 342 -16.88 0.04 -6.47
C SER A 342 -16.10 -1.13 -7.06
N THR A 343 -16.81 -2.09 -7.66
CA THR A 343 -16.22 -3.24 -8.39
C THR A 343 -15.16 -2.81 -9.40
N SER A 344 -15.34 -1.68 -10.08
CA SER A 344 -14.35 -1.15 -11.04
C SER A 344 -13.10 -0.60 -10.36
N LYS A 345 -13.21 -0.05 -9.14
CA LYS A 345 -12.06 0.42 -8.36
C LYS A 345 -11.34 -0.76 -7.70
N THR A 346 -12.06 -1.69 -7.06
CA THR A 346 -11.49 -2.94 -6.52
C THR A 346 -10.77 -3.76 -7.60
N ASN A 347 -11.33 -3.84 -8.82
CA ASN A 347 -10.62 -4.49 -9.94
C ASN A 347 -9.36 -3.73 -10.37
N ALA A 348 -9.37 -2.38 -10.36
CA ALA A 348 -8.18 -1.58 -10.63
C ALA A 348 -7.11 -1.71 -9.52
N TYR A 349 -7.53 -1.95 -8.27
CA TYR A 349 -6.66 -2.28 -7.14
C TYR A 349 -6.02 -3.65 -7.31
N ARG A 350 -6.85 -4.69 -7.48
CA ARG A 350 -6.39 -6.08 -7.67
C ARG A 350 -5.44 -6.25 -8.86
N LEU A 351 -5.68 -5.53 -9.97
CA LEU A 351 -4.77 -5.50 -11.13
C LEU A 351 -3.46 -4.74 -10.87
N GLY A 352 -3.39 -3.93 -9.81
CA GLY A 352 -2.15 -3.35 -9.30
C GLY A 352 -1.21 -4.42 -8.74
N VAL A 353 -1.76 -5.32 -7.93
CA VAL A 353 -1.04 -6.32 -7.11
C VAL A 353 -1.13 -7.77 -7.63
N ASN A 354 -1.40 -8.00 -8.92
CA ASN A 354 -1.51 -9.34 -9.54
C ASN A 354 -2.58 -10.25 -8.88
N MET A 355 -3.65 -9.68 -8.35
CA MET A 355 -4.82 -10.39 -7.85
C MET A 355 -5.87 -10.58 -8.97
N PRO A 356 -6.63 -11.69 -8.98
CA PRO A 356 -7.67 -11.91 -9.97
C PRO A 356 -8.85 -10.93 -9.78
N PRO A 357 -9.34 -10.31 -10.86
CA PRO A 357 -10.58 -9.51 -10.82
C PRO A 357 -11.78 -10.30 -10.29
N LEU A 358 -12.71 -9.59 -9.65
CA LEU A 358 -13.89 -10.17 -9.00
C LEU A 358 -14.69 -11.04 -9.98
N GLY A 359 -14.96 -12.29 -9.60
CA GLY A 359 -15.73 -13.27 -10.35
C GLY A 359 -15.05 -13.84 -11.60
N ASN A 360 -13.78 -13.50 -11.88
CA ASN A 360 -13.10 -13.83 -13.13
C ASN A 360 -11.97 -14.88 -12.95
N GLY A 361 -12.31 -16.16 -13.12
CA GLY A 361 -11.34 -17.26 -13.21
C GLY A 361 -11.26 -18.18 -11.98
N PRO A 362 -10.20 -19.01 -11.86
CA PRO A 362 -9.91 -19.78 -10.65
C PRO A 362 -9.27 -18.88 -9.56
N LYS A 363 -9.29 -19.32 -8.29
CA LYS A 363 -8.75 -18.57 -7.14
C LYS A 363 -9.32 -17.14 -7.00
N THR A 364 -10.59 -16.94 -7.34
CA THR A 364 -11.28 -15.63 -7.25
C THR A 364 -12.54 -15.73 -6.40
N ASP A 365 -12.96 -14.59 -5.88
CA ASP A 365 -14.15 -14.40 -5.06
C ASP A 365 -15.18 -13.51 -5.78
N ASN A 366 -16.15 -12.98 -5.04
CA ASN A 366 -17.07 -11.91 -5.46
C ASN A 366 -16.80 -10.57 -4.72
N GLY A 367 -15.66 -10.44 -4.04
CA GLY A 367 -15.32 -9.33 -3.15
C GLY A 367 -16.24 -9.13 -1.94
N SER A 368 -16.96 -10.17 -1.48
CA SER A 368 -17.95 -10.08 -0.40
C SER A 368 -17.36 -9.60 0.93
N PRO A 369 -17.81 -8.44 1.47
CA PRO A 369 -17.41 -7.95 2.79
C PRO A 369 -17.65 -8.97 3.92
N THR A 370 -18.80 -9.65 3.89
CA THR A 370 -19.20 -10.59 4.93
C THR A 370 -18.29 -11.82 4.96
N ASP A 371 -17.95 -12.36 3.80
CA ASP A 371 -17.15 -13.58 3.71
C ASP A 371 -15.67 -13.31 4.05
N TYR A 372 -15.15 -12.14 3.63
CA TYR A 372 -13.85 -11.65 4.05
C TYR A 372 -13.77 -11.48 5.59
N CYS A 373 -14.73 -10.76 6.18
CA CYS A 373 -14.79 -10.57 7.65
C CYS A 373 -14.94 -11.90 8.41
N ASN A 374 -15.67 -12.87 7.87
CA ASN A 374 -15.80 -14.20 8.45
C ASN A 374 -14.46 -14.97 8.43
N ASN A 375 -13.70 -14.89 7.33
CA ASN A 375 -12.38 -15.52 7.22
C ASN A 375 -11.38 -14.93 8.23
N LEU A 376 -11.29 -13.60 8.35
CA LEU A 376 -10.47 -12.93 9.38
C LEU A 376 -10.78 -13.50 10.78
N VAL A 377 -12.05 -13.49 11.20
CA VAL A 377 -12.48 -13.95 12.54
C VAL A 377 -12.24 -15.44 12.75
N ALA A 378 -12.26 -16.26 11.69
CA ALA A 378 -12.06 -17.70 11.76
C ALA A 378 -10.58 -18.14 11.80
N ILE A 379 -9.66 -17.34 11.25
CA ILE A 379 -8.30 -17.79 10.89
C ILE A 379 -7.20 -17.08 11.69
N GLN A 380 -7.28 -15.75 11.80
CA GLN A 380 -6.26 -14.96 12.52
C GLN A 380 -6.17 -15.33 14.01
N PRO A 381 -7.28 -15.51 14.76
CA PRO A 381 -7.18 -15.81 16.20
C PRO A 381 -6.56 -17.20 16.51
N PRO A 382 -6.86 -18.30 15.78
CA PRO A 382 -6.13 -19.56 15.91
C PRO A 382 -4.62 -19.45 15.64
N PHE A 383 -4.19 -18.71 14.59
CA PHE A 383 -2.78 -18.48 14.31
C PHE A 383 -2.08 -17.74 15.46
N LEU A 384 -2.66 -16.61 15.90
CA LEU A 384 -2.13 -15.81 16.99
C LEU A 384 -2.07 -16.59 18.31
N ALA A 385 -3.02 -17.50 18.58
CA ALA A 385 -2.97 -18.40 19.73
C ALA A 385 -1.87 -19.47 19.60
N GLY A 386 -1.71 -20.06 18.41
CA GLY A 386 -0.68 -21.07 18.13
C GLY A 386 0.76 -20.54 18.24
N PHE A 387 0.96 -19.24 18.03
CA PHE A 387 2.27 -18.58 18.14
C PHE A 387 2.40 -17.60 19.32
N GLN A 388 1.41 -17.51 20.21
CA GLN A 388 1.34 -16.47 21.26
C GLN A 388 2.65 -16.30 22.05
N THR A 389 3.28 -17.40 22.49
CA THR A 389 4.54 -17.34 23.25
C THR A 389 5.70 -16.79 22.43
N ALA A 390 5.81 -17.12 21.15
CA ALA A 390 6.88 -16.63 20.28
C ALA A 390 6.67 -15.14 19.96
N LEU A 391 5.45 -14.78 19.55
CA LEU A 391 5.04 -13.41 19.23
C LEU A 391 5.08 -12.46 20.45
N THR A 392 4.86 -12.96 21.67
CA THR A 392 4.96 -12.15 22.90
C THR A 392 6.43 -11.82 23.24
N ASN A 393 7.37 -12.70 22.87
CA ASN A 393 8.80 -12.49 23.09
C ASN A 393 9.48 -11.70 21.94
N ALA A 394 8.76 -11.42 20.86
CA ALA A 394 9.24 -10.68 19.70
C ALA A 394 8.97 -9.16 19.83
N GLN A 395 9.85 -8.36 19.25
CA GLN A 395 9.69 -6.91 19.19
C GLN A 395 8.39 -6.55 18.43
N THR A 396 7.67 -5.53 18.91
CA THR A 396 6.57 -4.93 18.15
C THR A 396 7.07 -4.34 16.82
N ALA A 397 6.22 -4.35 15.80
CA ALA A 397 6.43 -3.60 14.56
C ALA A 397 6.21 -2.10 14.80
N ASP A 398 5.11 -1.74 15.48
CA ASP A 398 4.81 -0.35 15.88
C ASP A 398 4.55 -0.24 17.40
N PRO A 399 5.42 0.47 18.16
CA PRO A 399 5.21 0.81 19.56
C PRO A 399 3.96 1.65 19.86
N ALA A 400 3.38 2.35 18.88
CA ALA A 400 2.13 3.09 19.02
C ALA A 400 0.88 2.20 18.91
N VAL A 401 1.02 0.96 18.42
CA VAL A 401 -0.09 -0.01 18.29
C VAL A 401 0.02 -1.18 19.28
N GLY A 402 1.21 -1.66 19.61
CA GLY A 402 1.40 -2.74 20.59
C GLY A 402 2.77 -2.75 21.27
N THR A 403 2.86 -3.37 22.46
CA THR A 403 4.12 -3.44 23.24
C THR A 403 5.05 -4.60 22.84
N ASN A 404 4.53 -5.60 22.12
CA ASN A 404 5.21 -6.74 21.52
C ASN A 404 4.43 -7.23 20.29
N LEU A 405 5.03 -8.09 19.45
CA LEU A 405 4.43 -8.50 18.17
C LEU A 405 3.05 -9.17 18.34
N PHE A 406 2.84 -9.96 19.40
CA PHE A 406 1.53 -10.55 19.71
C PHE A 406 0.47 -9.48 19.97
N THR A 407 0.76 -8.50 20.83
CA THR A 407 -0.17 -7.40 21.10
C THR A 407 -0.38 -6.48 19.90
N PHE A 408 0.62 -6.28 19.05
CA PHE A 408 0.51 -5.54 17.80
C PHE A 408 -0.48 -6.21 16.84
N LEU A 409 -0.25 -7.48 16.49
CA LEU A 409 -1.10 -8.23 15.56
C LEU A 409 -2.54 -8.39 16.08
N ALA A 410 -2.69 -8.67 17.37
CA ALA A 410 -4.01 -8.78 18.01
C ALA A 410 -4.77 -7.45 18.04
N ASN A 411 -4.08 -6.30 18.10
CA ASN A 411 -4.70 -4.97 18.03
C ASN A 411 -4.97 -4.53 16.58
N ARG A 412 -4.12 -4.93 15.62
CA ARG A 412 -4.35 -4.73 14.18
C ARG A 412 -5.65 -5.42 13.76
N PHE A 413 -5.79 -6.73 14.00
CA PHE A 413 -7.05 -7.49 13.78
C PHE A 413 -8.32 -6.76 14.27
N LEU A 414 -8.29 -6.21 15.49
CA LEU A 414 -9.45 -5.48 16.07
C LEU A 414 -9.72 -4.15 15.36
N GLN A 415 -8.68 -3.45 14.89
CA GLN A 415 -8.82 -2.27 14.03
C GLN A 415 -9.34 -2.65 12.64
N SER A 416 -8.85 -3.73 12.03
CA SER A 416 -9.27 -4.18 10.70
C SER A 416 -10.77 -4.51 10.66
N LEU A 417 -11.26 -5.23 11.68
CA LEU A 417 -12.69 -5.49 11.85
C LEU A 417 -13.54 -4.21 12.00
N THR A 418 -12.95 -3.15 12.55
CA THR A 418 -13.61 -1.85 12.74
C THR A 418 -13.65 -1.07 11.41
N ASN A 419 -12.52 -0.99 10.71
CA ASN A 419 -12.37 -0.18 9.50
C ASN A 419 -13.11 -0.81 8.29
N LEU A 420 -13.10 -2.15 8.18
CA LEU A 420 -13.96 -2.90 7.25
C LEU A 420 -15.45 -2.85 7.63
N ASN A 421 -15.83 -2.28 8.77
CA ASN A 421 -17.20 -2.25 9.30
C ASN A 421 -17.81 -3.66 9.46
N CYS A 422 -17.02 -4.63 9.92
CA CYS A 422 -17.41 -6.03 9.93
C CYS A 422 -18.69 -6.31 10.78
N PRO A 423 -19.64 -7.11 10.26
CA PRO A 423 -20.91 -7.37 10.93
C PRO A 423 -20.76 -8.26 12.18
N ASN A 424 -19.66 -9.00 12.28
CA ASN A 424 -19.36 -9.99 13.32
C ASN A 424 -19.48 -9.40 14.74
N LYS A 425 -20.01 -10.19 15.67
CA LYS A 425 -20.21 -9.79 17.09
C LYS A 425 -19.54 -10.73 18.09
N ASN A 426 -19.25 -11.96 17.67
CA ASN A 426 -18.54 -12.96 18.48
C ASN A 426 -17.05 -12.93 18.13
N ILE A 427 -16.36 -11.86 18.53
CA ILE A 427 -14.92 -11.70 18.29
C ILE A 427 -14.15 -12.39 19.44
N PRO A 428 -13.25 -13.36 19.16
CA PRO A 428 -12.58 -14.12 20.22
C PRO A 428 -11.38 -13.40 20.84
N VAL A 429 -10.83 -12.39 20.16
CA VAL A 429 -9.69 -11.59 20.64
C VAL A 429 -10.20 -10.39 21.45
N THR A 430 -9.52 -10.08 22.53
CA THR A 430 -9.70 -8.85 23.33
C THR A 430 -8.35 -8.27 23.71
N CYS A 431 -8.21 -6.95 23.70
CA CYS A 431 -6.98 -6.25 24.09
C CYS A 431 -7.24 -5.21 25.17
N THR A 432 -6.28 -5.08 26.10
CA THR A 432 -6.19 -4.01 27.10
C THR A 432 -5.30 -2.92 26.53
N LEU A 433 -5.91 -1.79 26.20
CA LEU A 433 -5.21 -0.62 25.67
C LEU A 433 -4.77 0.31 26.81
N ASP A 434 -3.67 1.03 26.62
CA ASP A 434 -3.24 2.09 27.53
C ASP A 434 -4.00 3.42 27.26
N ALA A 435 -3.58 4.50 27.92
CA ALA A 435 -4.20 5.82 27.75
C ALA A 435 -3.97 6.47 26.37
N ASN A 436 -3.05 5.92 25.57
CA ASN A 436 -2.71 6.36 24.22
C ASN A 436 -3.31 5.45 23.12
N GLY A 437 -3.88 4.29 23.50
CA GLY A 437 -4.43 3.29 22.58
C GLY A 437 -3.51 2.10 22.30
N VAL A 438 -2.31 2.05 22.90
CA VAL A 438 -1.32 0.97 22.69
C VAL A 438 -1.80 -0.31 23.38
N ALA A 439 -1.80 -1.44 22.67
CA ALA A 439 -2.12 -2.72 23.28
C ALA A 439 -1.00 -3.20 24.22
N THR A 440 -1.32 -3.27 25.52
CA THR A 440 -0.37 -3.67 26.58
C THR A 440 -0.49 -5.14 26.96
N ALA A 441 -1.67 -5.73 26.76
CA ALA A 441 -1.93 -7.16 26.88
C ALA A 441 -3.13 -7.51 25.98
N CYS A 442 -3.11 -8.68 25.37
CA CYS A 442 -4.27 -9.22 24.66
C CYS A 442 -4.54 -10.66 25.11
N SER A 443 -5.77 -11.12 24.95
CA SER A 443 -6.17 -12.49 25.23
C SER A 443 -7.10 -13.00 24.15
N ILE A 444 -6.94 -14.28 23.80
CA ILE A 444 -7.75 -14.97 22.83
C ILE A 444 -8.61 -15.95 23.62
N THR A 445 -9.91 -15.66 23.70
CA THR A 445 -10.88 -16.62 24.23
C THR A 445 -10.86 -17.83 23.33
N ALA A 446 -10.67 -19.02 23.91
CA ALA A 446 -10.58 -20.26 23.14
C ALA A 446 -11.83 -20.45 22.28
N THR A 447 -11.71 -20.17 20.99
CA THR A 447 -12.62 -20.69 19.98
C THR A 447 -12.59 -22.20 20.10
N SER A 448 -13.71 -22.83 20.45
CA SER A 448 -13.83 -24.29 20.46
C SER A 448 -13.35 -24.80 19.10
N SER A 449 -12.20 -25.48 19.09
CA SER A 449 -11.59 -25.88 17.84
C SER A 449 -12.52 -26.88 17.14
N THR A 450 -12.94 -26.54 15.91
CA THR A 450 -13.52 -27.50 14.96
C THR A 450 -12.47 -28.50 14.46
N GLY A 451 -11.26 -28.48 15.04
CA GLY A 451 -10.33 -29.60 15.14
C GLY A 451 -10.86 -30.78 15.96
N ASN A 452 -12.01 -31.33 15.57
CA ASN A 452 -12.02 -32.77 15.40
C ASN A 452 -11.17 -33.06 14.16
N GLY A 453 -10.25 -34.04 14.24
CA GLY A 453 -9.12 -34.18 13.32
C GLY A 453 -9.47 -34.56 11.87
N THR A 454 -10.13 -33.68 11.12
CA THR A 454 -10.04 -33.66 9.67
C THR A 454 -8.65 -33.19 9.30
N THR A 455 -7.73 -34.13 9.12
CA THR A 455 -6.58 -33.89 8.26
C THR A 455 -7.11 -33.40 6.91
N ILE A 456 -6.90 -32.13 6.58
CA ILE A 456 -6.92 -31.70 5.17
C ILE A 456 -5.68 -32.34 4.54
N SER A 457 -5.86 -33.61 4.20
CA SER A 457 -4.90 -34.43 3.50
C SER A 457 -4.73 -33.79 2.13
N LYS A 458 -3.65 -33.01 1.99
CA LYS A 458 -3.33 -32.14 0.84
C LYS A 458 -3.14 -33.00 -0.42
N GLY A 459 -4.27 -33.37 -1.03
CA GLY A 459 -4.38 -34.36 -2.10
C GLY A 459 -5.27 -33.85 -3.22
N ALA A 460 -4.82 -34.00 -4.45
CA ALA A 460 -5.49 -33.44 -5.61
C ALA A 460 -6.87 -34.09 -5.87
N GLY A 461 -7.93 -33.29 -5.81
CA GLY A 461 -9.30 -33.72 -6.07
C GLY A 461 -10.19 -32.55 -6.49
N ASN A 462 -10.71 -32.59 -7.73
CA ASN A 462 -11.58 -31.55 -8.27
C ASN A 462 -13.02 -31.75 -7.76
N GLY A 463 -13.48 -30.89 -6.84
CA GLY A 463 -14.84 -30.94 -6.29
C GLY A 463 -15.39 -29.54 -5.97
N SER A 464 -16.60 -29.26 -6.44
CA SER A 464 -17.32 -28.01 -6.15
C SER A 464 -18.04 -28.10 -4.80
N ILE A 465 -18.02 -27.01 -4.02
CA ILE A 465 -18.76 -26.87 -2.76
C ILE A 465 -19.94 -25.92 -3.00
N GLY A 466 -21.16 -26.42 -2.74
CA GLY A 466 -22.39 -25.62 -2.84
C GLY A 466 -22.72 -24.90 -1.54
N SER A 467 -23.29 -23.69 -1.66
CA SER A 467 -23.60 -22.82 -0.53
C SER A 467 -24.84 -23.28 0.26
N THR A 468 -24.64 -23.77 1.49
CA THR A 468 -25.68 -23.74 2.53
C THR A 468 -25.08 -23.59 3.93
N ALA A 469 -25.31 -22.44 4.57
CA ALA A 469 -25.15 -22.25 6.01
C ALA A 469 -26.51 -21.80 6.57
N THR A 470 -27.09 -22.58 7.48
CA THR A 470 -28.39 -22.30 8.13
C THR A 470 -28.20 -21.94 9.60
N ASP A 471 -29.12 -21.12 10.13
CA ASP A 471 -29.05 -20.48 11.44
C ASP A 471 -28.73 -21.41 12.63
N LEU A 472 -27.96 -20.86 13.57
CA LEU A 472 -28.00 -21.23 14.99
C LEU A 472 -28.19 -19.97 15.83
N ALA A 473 -29.20 -19.97 16.69
CA ALA A 473 -29.63 -18.79 17.43
C ALA A 473 -28.71 -18.46 18.63
N PRO A 474 -28.50 -17.18 18.95
CA PRO A 474 -27.65 -16.76 20.07
C PRO A 474 -28.34 -16.94 21.42
N THR A 475 -27.55 -17.25 22.45
CA THR A 475 -27.93 -17.07 23.86
C THR A 475 -26.80 -16.35 24.62
N SER A 476 -27.18 -15.60 25.66
CA SER A 476 -26.34 -14.64 26.41
C SER A 476 -26.10 -13.31 25.68
N ALA A 477 -26.52 -12.21 26.30
CA ALA A 477 -26.25 -10.85 25.85
C ALA A 477 -25.09 -10.25 26.66
N PHE A 478 -24.16 -9.57 25.98
CA PHE A 478 -23.12 -8.77 26.61
C PHE A 478 -23.38 -7.28 26.39
N THR A 479 -23.24 -6.49 27.46
CA THR A 479 -23.42 -5.04 27.42
C THR A 479 -22.12 -4.38 27.01
N MET A 480 -22.08 -3.81 25.80
CA MET A 480 -20.98 -2.94 25.37
C MET A 480 -20.95 -1.68 26.24
N THR A 481 -19.85 -1.43 26.93
CA THR A 481 -19.60 -0.15 27.60
C THR A 481 -19.17 0.87 26.55
N ALA A 482 -19.80 2.05 26.53
CA ALA A 482 -19.50 3.08 25.53
C ALA A 482 -18.07 3.62 25.71
N VAL A 483 -17.24 3.48 24.66
CA VAL A 483 -15.90 4.05 24.60
C VAL A 483 -16.02 5.57 24.40
N PRO A 484 -15.35 6.41 25.22
CA PRO A 484 -15.37 7.86 25.03
C PRO A 484 -14.53 8.25 23.81
N THR A 485 -15.09 9.08 22.93
CA THR A 485 -14.39 9.58 21.74
C THR A 485 -13.23 10.51 22.12
N ARG A 486 -12.00 10.04 21.91
CA ARG A 486 -10.76 10.83 21.98
C ARG A 486 -9.76 10.23 20.99
N HIS A 487 -9.05 11.08 20.26
CA HIS A 487 -8.14 10.64 19.19
C HIS A 487 -6.99 9.77 19.72
N VAL A 488 -6.96 8.52 19.30
CA VAL A 488 -5.77 7.67 19.23
C VAL A 488 -5.18 7.86 17.84
N HIS A 489 -3.86 8.06 17.75
CA HIS A 489 -3.13 8.02 16.48
C HIS A 489 -2.52 6.62 16.34
N SER A 490 -3.30 5.69 15.78
CA SER A 490 -2.72 4.55 15.07
C SER A 490 -2.27 5.05 13.69
N HIS A 491 -1.17 4.51 13.18
CA HIS A 491 -0.89 4.64 11.75
C HIS A 491 -1.99 3.90 10.96
N GLY A 492 -2.45 4.50 9.86
CA GLY A 492 -3.67 4.12 9.13
C GLY A 492 -4.88 5.05 9.39
N PHE A 493 -5.23 5.83 8.36
CA PHE A 493 -6.45 6.65 8.18
C PHE A 493 -6.71 7.88 9.07
N GLY A 494 -6.59 9.06 8.45
CA GLY A 494 -7.08 10.34 8.96
C GLY A 494 -8.62 10.46 8.86
N GLY A 495 -9.33 9.99 9.88
CA GLY A 495 -10.81 9.94 9.87
C GLY A 495 -11.51 11.28 9.64
N LYS A 496 -12.13 11.45 8.47
CA LYS A 496 -13.07 12.55 8.18
C LYS A 496 -14.30 12.47 9.09
N THR A 497 -14.51 13.48 9.93
CA THR A 497 -15.77 13.61 10.70
C THR A 497 -16.94 13.89 9.76
N ILE A 498 -17.76 12.87 9.49
CA ILE A 498 -19.07 13.07 8.86
C ILE A 498 -19.98 13.80 9.87
N PRO A 499 -20.52 14.99 9.54
CA PRO A 499 -21.43 15.69 10.45
C PRO A 499 -22.76 14.92 10.55
N PRO A 500 -23.37 14.83 11.75
CA PRO A 500 -24.60 14.06 11.96
C PRO A 500 -25.79 14.74 11.26
N ASN A 501 -26.20 14.21 10.11
CA ASN A 501 -27.36 14.70 9.37
C ASN A 501 -28.67 14.23 10.05
N PRO A 502 -29.58 15.12 10.50
CA PRO A 502 -30.63 14.77 11.45
C PRO A 502 -31.88 14.15 10.78
N HIS A 503 -31.87 12.83 10.57
CA HIS A 503 -33.06 12.07 10.18
C HIS A 503 -33.74 11.43 11.39
N THR A 504 -34.54 12.22 12.10
CA THR A 504 -35.43 11.73 13.18
C THR A 504 -36.54 10.84 12.63
N PHE A 505 -36.45 9.52 12.84
CA PHE A 505 -37.55 8.60 12.59
C PHE A 505 -38.50 8.53 13.79
N THR A 506 -39.66 9.19 13.70
CA THR A 506 -40.74 9.07 14.69
C THR A 506 -41.55 7.80 14.47
N GLY A 507 -41.19 6.72 15.16
CA GLY A 507 -41.94 5.45 15.11
C GLY A 507 -43.17 5.48 16.03
N THR A 508 -44.36 5.66 15.47
CA THR A 508 -45.63 5.51 16.21
C THR A 508 -45.94 4.04 16.45
N ALA A 509 -46.09 3.63 17.71
CA ALA A 509 -46.36 2.24 18.07
C ALA A 509 -47.84 1.85 17.86
N THR A 510 -48.08 0.73 17.16
CA THR A 510 -49.40 0.10 17.03
C THR A 510 -49.26 -1.39 17.35
N THR A 511 -49.94 -1.85 18.39
CA THR A 511 -49.97 -3.27 18.80
C THR A 511 -50.79 -4.13 17.85
N ALA A 512 -50.30 -5.33 17.51
CA ALA A 512 -51.05 -6.36 16.79
C ALA A 512 -50.97 -7.71 17.56
N THR A 513 -52.09 -8.44 17.60
CA THR A 513 -52.29 -9.62 18.46
C THR A 513 -52.06 -10.95 17.73
N THR A 514 -51.63 -11.97 18.49
CA THR A 514 -51.43 -13.34 18.00
C THR A 514 -52.76 -14.08 17.73
N PRO A 515 -52.89 -14.81 16.61
CA PRO A 515 -53.88 -15.87 16.44
C PRO A 515 -53.25 -17.28 16.52
N THR A 516 -54.02 -18.24 17.03
CA THR A 516 -53.60 -19.64 17.26
C THR A 516 -53.80 -20.57 16.05
N THR A 517 -53.14 -21.72 16.11
CA THR A 517 -53.18 -22.82 15.13
C THR A 517 -54.55 -23.46 14.93
N SER A 518 -54.82 -23.94 13.71
CA SER A 518 -55.67 -25.12 13.48
C SER A 518 -55.09 -25.99 12.35
N VAL A 519 -55.23 -27.31 12.48
CA VAL A 519 -54.69 -28.31 11.54
C VAL A 519 -55.82 -29.21 11.06
N THR A 520 -55.92 -29.43 9.76
CA THR A 520 -56.65 -30.55 9.17
C THR A 520 -55.85 -31.11 8.00
N ALA A 521 -55.60 -32.42 8.00
CA ALA A 521 -54.86 -33.10 6.94
C ALA A 521 -55.80 -33.80 5.94
N SER A 522 -55.29 -34.06 4.73
CA SER A 522 -55.75 -35.20 3.92
C SER A 522 -54.60 -35.72 3.06
N THR A 523 -54.58 -37.02 2.80
CA THR A 523 -53.45 -37.74 2.22
C THR A 523 -53.70 -38.16 0.77
N ARG A 524 -52.61 -38.30 -0.01
CA ARG A 524 -52.46 -39.41 -0.96
C ARG A 524 -51.01 -39.59 -1.42
N ASN A 525 -50.63 -40.85 -1.60
CA ASN A 525 -49.36 -41.26 -2.21
C ASN A 525 -49.41 -41.12 -3.74
N GLY A 526 -48.25 -41.16 -4.38
CA GLY A 526 -48.11 -42.10 -5.52
C GLY A 526 -47.25 -41.67 -6.70
N SER A 527 -46.02 -42.18 -6.71
CA SER A 527 -45.27 -42.62 -7.91
C SER A 527 -44.76 -41.58 -8.92
N ALA A 528 -43.61 -41.91 -9.51
CA ALA A 528 -43.05 -41.27 -10.70
C ALA A 528 -43.27 -42.15 -11.95
N SER A 529 -43.27 -41.57 -13.14
CA SER A 529 -42.22 -41.85 -14.14
C SER A 529 -42.23 -40.87 -15.33
N GLU A 530 -41.06 -40.78 -15.96
CA GLU A 530 -40.78 -40.63 -17.40
C GLU A 530 -41.71 -39.83 -18.36
N SER A 531 -41.14 -38.72 -18.87
CA SER A 531 -40.71 -38.58 -20.29
C SER A 531 -41.73 -38.26 -21.42
N GLN A 532 -41.13 -37.87 -22.56
CA GLN A 532 -41.68 -37.68 -23.92
C GLN A 532 -42.56 -36.45 -24.23
N SER A 533 -41.86 -35.37 -24.62
CA SER A 533 -42.02 -34.61 -25.87
C SER A 533 -43.18 -34.94 -26.83
N PHE A 534 -43.92 -33.92 -27.28
CA PHE A 534 -44.31 -33.63 -28.69
C PHE A 534 -44.90 -32.19 -28.71
N SER A 535 -44.27 -31.18 -29.33
CA SER A 535 -44.46 -30.73 -30.72
C SER A 535 -45.92 -30.48 -31.14
N GLY A 536 -46.30 -29.21 -31.39
CA GLY A 536 -47.68 -28.80 -31.72
C GLY A 536 -47.84 -27.33 -32.15
N ASN A 537 -47.62 -27.06 -33.44
CA ASN A 537 -47.79 -25.76 -34.14
C ASN A 537 -49.10 -24.98 -33.85
N GLY A 538 -49.07 -23.63 -33.99
CA GLY A 538 -50.25 -22.96 -34.59
C GLY A 538 -50.58 -21.47 -34.35
N GLY A 539 -49.77 -20.52 -34.86
CA GLY A 539 -50.28 -19.56 -35.86
C GLY A 539 -50.89 -18.17 -35.49
N LYS A 540 -50.25 -17.13 -36.07
CA LYS A 540 -50.82 -15.89 -36.67
C LYS A 540 -51.38 -14.78 -35.74
N ASN A 541 -51.35 -13.48 -36.08
CA ASN A 541 -50.52 -12.62 -36.97
C ASN A 541 -50.94 -11.13 -36.75
N VAL A 542 -50.36 -10.14 -37.49
CA VAL A 542 -50.78 -8.71 -37.64
C VAL A 542 -50.34 -7.78 -36.47
N THR A 543 -49.68 -6.61 -36.63
CA THR A 543 -49.12 -5.89 -37.82
C THR A 543 -47.92 -4.96 -37.48
N THR A 544 -47.28 -4.43 -38.52
CA THR A 544 -46.26 -3.34 -38.64
C THR A 544 -46.91 -1.92 -38.62
N PRO A 545 -46.20 -0.75 -38.73
CA PRO A 545 -44.82 -0.44 -39.18
C PRO A 545 -43.96 0.39 -38.16
N THR A 546 -42.72 0.87 -38.40
CA THR A 546 -41.99 1.25 -39.64
C THR A 546 -40.46 1.07 -39.53
N ALA A 547 -39.74 1.00 -40.66
CA ALA A 547 -38.27 0.86 -40.81
C ALA A 547 -37.73 2.00 -41.74
N PRO A 548 -36.54 1.98 -42.44
CA PRO A 548 -35.41 1.00 -42.59
C PRO A 548 -34.12 1.56 -41.91
N ILE A 549 -32.83 1.29 -42.19
CA ILE A 549 -31.99 0.64 -43.25
C ILE A 549 -30.82 -0.08 -42.52
N GLN A 550 -30.20 -1.24 -42.82
CA GLN A 550 -29.95 -2.13 -43.99
C GLN A 550 -28.55 -2.05 -44.69
N VAL A 551 -27.61 -2.92 -44.26
CA VAL A 551 -26.59 -3.71 -45.03
C VAL A 551 -26.13 -4.85 -44.08
N GLY A 552 -25.82 -6.12 -44.41
CA GLY A 552 -25.75 -6.85 -45.69
C GLY A 552 -24.40 -7.62 -45.83
N VAL A 553 -24.06 -8.62 -44.99
CA VAL A 553 -24.47 -10.05 -44.94
C VAL A 553 -23.71 -10.99 -45.92
N GLY A 554 -23.20 -12.11 -45.37
CA GLY A 554 -22.52 -13.24 -46.05
C GLY A 554 -21.13 -13.52 -45.41
N GLY A 555 -20.73 -14.72 -44.98
CA GLY A 555 -21.26 -16.09 -45.16
C GLY A 555 -20.18 -16.98 -45.80
N ASP A 556 -19.89 -18.23 -45.39
CA ASP A 556 -20.50 -19.07 -44.33
C ASP A 556 -19.56 -20.28 -43.97
N MET A 557 -19.89 -21.03 -42.90
CA MET A 557 -19.50 -22.42 -42.57
C MET A 557 -18.02 -22.88 -42.31
N ASN A 558 -17.71 -23.02 -41.00
CA ASN A 558 -17.55 -24.30 -40.25
C ASN A 558 -16.31 -25.27 -40.36
N SER A 559 -15.89 -25.73 -39.16
CA SER A 559 -15.36 -27.07 -38.76
C SER A 559 -14.00 -27.67 -39.23
N SER A 560 -13.05 -27.70 -38.28
CA SER A 560 -12.32 -28.88 -37.73
C SER A 560 -11.29 -29.70 -38.53
N MET A 561 -10.11 -29.91 -37.89
CA MET A 561 -9.17 -31.08 -37.92
C MET A 561 -8.67 -31.58 -39.30
N SER A 562 -7.39 -31.95 -39.47
CA SER A 562 -6.53 -32.75 -38.58
C SER A 562 -5.03 -32.60 -38.90
N SER A 563 -4.17 -33.31 -38.16
CA SER A 563 -2.71 -33.30 -38.26
C SER A 563 -2.15 -33.94 -39.54
N ALA A 564 -1.06 -33.36 -40.08
CA ALA A 564 -0.15 -34.01 -41.02
C ALA A 564 1.30 -33.55 -40.73
N ALA A 565 2.30 -34.36 -41.12
CA ALA A 565 3.69 -34.21 -40.66
C ALA A 565 4.71 -34.16 -41.80
N LEU A 566 5.93 -33.68 -41.47
CA LEU A 566 7.20 -33.77 -42.20
C LEU A 566 7.22 -33.54 -43.73
N SER A 567 8.00 -32.52 -44.14
CA SER A 567 8.94 -32.64 -45.26
C SER A 567 10.14 -31.71 -45.04
N LEU A 568 11.32 -32.06 -45.55
CA LEU A 568 12.53 -31.25 -45.40
C LEU A 568 12.67 -30.25 -46.56
N GLY A 569 13.13 -29.03 -46.26
CA GLY A 569 13.53 -28.02 -47.24
C GLY A 569 14.85 -27.37 -46.82
N THR A 570 15.92 -27.61 -47.57
CA THR A 570 17.28 -27.14 -47.25
C THR A 570 17.59 -25.79 -47.89
N GLY A 571 18.27 -24.90 -47.16
CA GLY A 571 19.11 -23.85 -47.76
C GLY A 571 18.88 -22.44 -47.22
N ALA A 572 19.78 -21.99 -46.34
CA ALA A 572 19.96 -20.58 -46.02
C ALA A 572 21.47 -20.27 -45.94
N SER A 573 22.00 -19.55 -46.94
CA SER A 573 23.39 -19.09 -46.93
C SER A 573 23.51 -17.77 -46.19
N ALA A 574 24.50 -17.68 -45.29
CA ALA A 574 24.81 -16.44 -44.59
C ALA A 574 25.46 -15.40 -45.52
N ILE A 575 25.16 -14.12 -45.31
CA ILE A 575 25.96 -12.99 -45.80
C ILE A 575 26.22 -12.07 -44.61
N VAL A 576 27.51 -11.79 -44.35
CA VAL A 576 27.98 -10.92 -43.27
C VAL A 576 28.46 -9.60 -43.87
N PRO A 577 28.00 -8.42 -43.39
CA PRO A 577 28.57 -7.14 -43.79
C PRO A 577 29.91 -6.85 -43.07
N PRO A 578 30.89 -6.20 -43.74
CA PRO A 578 32.22 -5.96 -43.18
C PRO A 578 32.28 -4.78 -42.18
N PRO A 579 33.33 -4.70 -41.33
CA PRO A 579 33.50 -3.62 -40.36
C PRO A 579 33.99 -2.31 -41.01
N LEU A 580 33.57 -1.17 -40.44
CA LEU A 580 34.09 0.15 -40.79
C LEU A 580 35.29 0.55 -39.91
N THR A 581 36.17 1.36 -40.48
CA THR A 581 37.49 1.71 -39.91
C THR A 581 37.46 2.91 -38.96
N GLN A 582 38.52 3.01 -38.16
CA GLN A 582 38.77 4.10 -37.20
C GLN A 582 38.82 5.49 -37.87
N PHE A 583 38.43 6.52 -37.12
CA PHE A 583 38.88 7.90 -37.34
C PHE A 583 39.25 8.57 -36.00
N THR A 584 40.19 9.50 -36.05
CA THR A 584 40.94 10.01 -34.88
C THR A 584 40.36 11.31 -34.32
N VAL A 585 40.56 11.54 -33.02
CA VAL A 585 40.12 12.73 -32.26
C VAL A 585 40.88 14.00 -32.68
N VAL A 586 40.14 15.11 -32.85
CA VAL A 586 40.62 16.49 -32.63
C VAL A 586 39.49 17.29 -31.96
N PRO A 587 39.73 18.05 -30.88
CA PRO A 587 38.69 18.80 -30.15
C PRO A 587 38.54 20.25 -30.61
N THR A 588 37.37 20.86 -30.38
CA THR A 588 37.18 22.32 -30.44
C THR A 588 36.46 22.87 -29.20
N SER A 589 37.03 23.97 -28.72
CA SER A 589 36.67 24.75 -27.52
C SER A 589 35.24 25.29 -27.47
N ALA A 590 34.80 25.59 -26.24
CA ALA A 590 33.53 26.24 -25.94
C ALA A 590 33.29 27.58 -26.66
N VAL A 591 32.00 27.90 -26.86
CA VAL A 591 31.51 29.25 -27.15
C VAL A 591 30.47 29.59 -26.07
N ALA A 592 30.63 30.77 -25.46
CA ALA A 592 29.66 31.36 -24.56
C ALA A 592 29.01 32.60 -25.20
N ALA A 593 28.00 33.16 -24.52
CA ALA A 593 27.09 34.23 -24.97
C ALA A 593 25.93 33.74 -25.89
N ALA A 594 24.76 34.39 -25.90
CA ALA A 594 24.38 35.64 -25.22
C ALA A 594 22.96 35.56 -24.61
N VAL A 595 22.71 36.41 -23.61
CA VAL A 595 21.36 36.72 -23.13
C VAL A 595 20.67 37.64 -24.14
N CYS A 596 19.47 37.29 -24.59
CA CYS A 596 18.59 38.18 -25.35
C CYS A 596 17.33 38.48 -24.54
N SER A 597 17.30 39.62 -23.86
CA SER A 597 16.11 40.13 -23.18
C SER A 597 15.16 40.79 -24.17
N SER A 598 13.92 40.30 -24.27
CA SER A 598 12.84 40.97 -25.02
C SER A 598 11.83 41.61 -24.06
N THR A 599 11.89 42.93 -23.94
CA THR A 599 10.92 43.72 -23.17
C THR A 599 9.63 43.92 -23.96
N ALA A 600 8.49 43.50 -23.40
CA ALA A 600 7.17 43.98 -23.77
C ALA A 600 6.53 44.65 -22.55
N ALA A 601 5.78 45.73 -22.76
CA ALA A 601 5.26 46.58 -21.69
C ALA A 601 3.76 46.87 -21.88
N ALA A 602 3.17 47.51 -20.85
CA ALA A 602 1.75 47.77 -20.64
C ALA A 602 0.95 46.53 -20.14
N SER A 603 -0.04 46.67 -19.26
CA SER A 603 -0.59 47.89 -18.61
C SER A 603 -0.91 47.67 -17.13
N LEU A 604 -0.96 48.76 -16.35
CA LEU A 604 -1.50 48.74 -14.99
C LEU A 604 -3.03 48.87 -15.02
N GLN A 605 -3.72 48.03 -14.26
CA GLN A 605 -4.90 48.46 -13.50
C GLN A 605 -4.84 47.89 -12.08
N HIS A 606 -4.84 48.78 -11.08
CA HIS A 606 -5.23 48.44 -9.72
C HIS A 606 -6.75 48.65 -9.60
N CYS A 607 -7.46 47.68 -9.02
CA CYS A 607 -8.79 47.89 -8.46
C CYS A 607 -8.80 47.44 -7.00
N TRP A 608 -8.94 48.39 -6.08
CA TRP A 608 -9.41 48.10 -4.74
C TRP A 608 -10.94 47.96 -4.76
N SER A 609 -11.49 47.09 -3.92
CA SER A 609 -12.90 47.14 -3.53
C SER A 609 -13.02 46.75 -2.05
N LEU A 610 -13.79 47.52 -1.29
CA LEU A 610 -13.97 47.38 0.15
C LEU A 610 -15.37 47.91 0.55
N ALA A 611 -15.98 47.29 1.57
CA ALA A 611 -17.27 47.61 2.22
C ALA A 611 -18.55 46.93 1.68
N GLY A 612 -19.52 46.71 2.60
CA GLY A 612 -20.84 46.11 2.37
C GLY A 612 -20.98 44.65 2.87
N TRP A 613 -20.68 44.31 4.13
CA TRP A 613 -21.50 44.62 5.33
C TRP A 613 -23.01 44.34 5.19
N GLN A 614 -23.46 43.19 5.70
CA GLN A 614 -24.64 43.16 6.58
C GLN A 614 -24.63 41.97 7.55
N LEU A 615 -24.62 42.26 8.84
CA LEU A 615 -25.01 41.33 9.91
C LEU A 615 -26.50 41.53 10.20
N CYS A 616 -27.21 40.44 10.47
CA CYS A 616 -28.33 40.45 11.41
C CYS A 616 -28.39 39.11 12.16
N LYS A 617 -29.10 39.07 13.29
CA LYS A 617 -28.89 38.08 14.37
C LYS A 617 -30.22 37.70 15.04
N LEU A 618 -30.19 36.66 15.87
CA LEU A 618 -31.26 36.12 16.73
C LEU A 618 -32.19 35.12 16.01
N ALA A 619 -32.73 34.11 16.68
CA ALA A 619 -32.56 33.76 18.11
C ALA A 619 -31.38 32.80 18.36
#